data_AF-A0A7R9CW97-F1
#
_entry.id   AF-A0A7R9CW97-F1
#
_cell.length_a   1.000
_cell.length_b   1.000
_cell.length_c   1.000
_cell.angle_alpha   90.00
_cell.angle_beta   90.00
_cell.angle_gamma   90.00
#
_symmetry.space_group_name_H-M   'P 1'
#
loop_
_entity.id
_entity.type
_entity.pdbx_description
1 polymer ?
#
loop_
_entity_poly.entity_id
_entity_poly.type
_entity_poly.pdbx_seq_one_letter_code
_entity_poly.pdbx_strand_id
1 'polypeptide(L)'
;MPHAEYVVLDEWFKWITSNLDVGGDLIVYLRTQPEVVYERMKARARKEEACVPLDYLSKLHDLHEDWLYNKTKFSCPAQVLVLDANKPLIEMEDDFRSCEARILNSRRVKTRVA
;
A
#
# COMPACT_ATOMS: atom_id res chain seq x y z
N MET A 1 -0.77 -7.61 -21.26
CA MET A 1 0.47 -8.37 -21.02
C MET A 1 0.29 -9.76 -21.60
N PRO A 2 1.24 -10.28 -22.40
CA PRO A 2 1.22 -11.66 -22.88
C PRO A 2 1.16 -12.66 -21.73
N HIS A 3 0.45 -13.77 -21.92
CA HIS A 3 0.28 -14.79 -20.88
C HIS A 3 1.61 -15.34 -20.35
N ALA A 4 2.58 -15.58 -21.25
CA ALA A 4 3.89 -16.10 -20.86
C ALA A 4 4.65 -15.16 -19.91
N GLU A 5 4.60 -13.85 -20.14
CA GLU A 5 5.26 -12.88 -19.27
C GLU A 5 4.62 -12.85 -17.88
N TYR A 6 3.29 -12.90 -17.81
CA TYR A 6 2.57 -12.98 -16.54
C TYR A 6 2.96 -14.23 -15.75
N VAL A 7 2.98 -15.39 -16.41
CA VAL A 7 3.34 -16.67 -15.76
C VAL A 7 4.75 -16.62 -15.19
N VAL A 8 5.72 -16.07 -15.94
CA VAL A 8 7.10 -15.92 -15.45
C VAL A 8 7.12 -15.04 -14.19
N LEU A 9 6.46 -13.89 -14.19
CA LEU A 9 6.42 -13.01 -13.02
C LEU A 9 5.74 -13.66 -11.82
N ASP A 10 4.64 -14.38 -12.03
CA ASP A 10 3.89 -15.06 -10.98
C ASP A 10 4.70 -16.19 -10.33
N GLU A 11 5.41 -16.99 -11.13
CA GLU A 11 6.28 -18.05 -10.60
C GLU A 11 7.46 -17.49 -9.80
N TRP A 12 8.09 -16.41 -10.27
CA TRP A 12 9.12 -15.71 -9.49
C TRP A 12 8.56 -15.15 -8.18
N PHE A 13 7.38 -14.54 -8.22
CA PHE A 13 6.71 -14.01 -7.04
C PHE A 13 6.42 -15.11 -6.00
N LYS A 14 5.87 -16.25 -6.41
CA LYS A 14 5.63 -17.41 -5.53
C LYS A 14 6.92 -17.95 -4.94
N TRP A 15 7.97 -18.08 -5.76
CA TRP A 15 9.25 -18.57 -5.28
C TRP A 15 9.85 -17.64 -4.21
N ILE A 16 9.86 -16.32 -4.47
CA ILE A 16 10.36 -15.32 -3.51
C ILE A 16 9.59 -15.39 -2.19
N THR A 17 8.25 -15.35 -2.26
CA THR A 17 7.40 -15.33 -1.06
C THR A 17 7.42 -16.63 -0.26
N SER A 18 7.78 -17.75 -0.89
CA SER A 18 7.89 -19.06 -0.21
C SER A 18 9.28 -19.32 0.38
N ASN A 19 10.34 -18.71 -0.18
CA ASN A 19 11.72 -19.04 0.18
C ASN A 19 12.45 -17.92 0.93
N LEU A 20 11.94 -16.68 0.90
CA LEU A 20 12.54 -15.54 1.57
C LEU A 20 11.59 -14.96 2.61
N ASP A 21 12.13 -14.51 3.74
CA ASP A 21 11.37 -13.77 4.75
C ASP A 21 11.19 -12.32 4.29
N VAL A 22 10.09 -12.10 3.57
CA VAL A 22 9.66 -10.79 3.04
C VAL A 22 8.44 -10.23 3.76
N GLY A 23 8.04 -10.87 4.87
CA GLY A 23 6.88 -10.47 5.66
C GLY A 23 7.12 -9.16 6.41
N GLY A 24 6.10 -8.32 6.47
CA GLY A 24 6.07 -7.13 7.33
C GLY A 24 5.16 -7.35 8.54
N ASP A 25 5.50 -6.73 9.67
CA ASP A 25 4.63 -6.73 10.86
C ASP A 25 3.44 -5.76 10.71
N LEU A 26 3.67 -4.66 9.99
CA LEU A 26 2.74 -3.54 9.83
C LEU A 26 2.78 -2.99 8.40
N ILE A 27 1.60 -2.72 7.84
CA ILE A 27 1.40 -1.96 6.61
C ILE A 27 0.70 -0.64 6.97
N VAL A 28 1.29 0.48 6.57
CA VAL A 28 0.67 1.81 6.70
C VAL A 28 0.04 2.17 5.37
N TYR A 29 -1.30 2.14 5.31
CA TYR A 29 -2.06 2.46 4.12
C TYR A 29 -2.48 3.94 4.13
N LEU A 30 -1.82 4.75 3.29
CA LEU A 30 -2.15 6.15 3.07
C LEU A 30 -3.33 6.26 2.10
N ARG A 31 -4.54 6.13 2.63
CA ARG A 31 -5.77 6.08 1.85
C ARG A 31 -6.10 7.47 1.31
N THR A 32 -6.13 7.61 0.00
CA THR A 32 -6.38 8.87 -0.71
C THR A 32 -7.38 8.64 -1.84
N GLN A 33 -8.28 9.59 -2.07
CA GLN A 33 -9.21 9.55 -3.19
C GLN A 33 -8.47 9.70 -4.53
N PRO A 34 -8.89 8.97 -5.59
CA PRO A 34 -8.25 9.03 -6.91
C PRO A 34 -8.10 10.45 -7.47
N GLU A 35 -9.10 11.31 -7.26
CA GLU A 35 -9.10 12.71 -7.73
C GLU A 35 -7.98 13.51 -7.05
N VAL A 36 -7.81 13.32 -5.75
CA VAL A 36 -6.75 14.00 -4.97
C VAL A 36 -5.37 13.50 -5.43
N VAL A 37 -5.20 12.20 -5.67
CA VAL A 37 -3.96 11.64 -6.22
C VAL A 37 -3.67 12.20 -7.61
N TYR A 38 -4.70 12.30 -8.46
CA TYR A 38 -4.57 12.81 -9.82
C TYR A 38 -4.12 14.28 -9.85
N GLU A 39 -4.71 15.13 -9.01
CA GLU A 39 -4.27 16.53 -8.90
C GLU A 39 -2.84 16.65 -8.34
N ARG A 40 -2.46 15.83 -7.36
CA ARG A 40 -1.08 15.78 -6.85
C ARG A 40 -0.08 15.31 -7.91
N MET A 41 -0.46 14.33 -8.73
CA MET A 41 0.35 13.82 -9.83
C MET A 41 0.60 14.90 -10.88
N LYS A 42 -0.45 15.64 -11.28
CA LYS A 42 -0.32 16.78 -12.18
C LYS A 42 0.57 17.88 -11.62
N ALA A 43 0.38 18.24 -10.34
CA ALA A 43 1.18 19.27 -9.68
C ALA A 43 2.68 18.89 -9.62
N ARG A 44 2.98 17.60 -9.46
CA ARG A 44 4.36 17.08 -9.48
C ARG A 44 5.01 17.10 -10.87
N ALA A 45 4.19 17.11 -11.93
CA ALA A 45 4.61 17.30 -13.32
C ALA A 45 5.73 16.35 -13.82
N ARG A 46 5.70 15.08 -13.41
CA ARG A 46 6.62 14.06 -13.94
C ARG A 46 6.19 13.65 -15.35
N LYS A 47 7.14 13.64 -16.29
CA LYS A 47 6.87 13.36 -17.70
C LYS A 47 6.37 11.93 -17.91
N GLU A 48 6.89 11.00 -17.12
CA GLU A 48 6.57 9.57 -17.17
C GLU A 48 5.14 9.26 -16.71
N GLU A 49 4.53 10.15 -15.93
CA GLU A 49 3.18 9.98 -15.34
C GLU A 49 2.11 10.77 -16.10
N ALA A 50 2.50 11.63 -17.06
CA ALA A 50 1.61 12.57 -17.73
C ALA A 50 0.48 11.90 -18.54
N CYS A 51 0.67 10.64 -18.97
CA CYS A 51 -0.31 9.88 -19.72
C CYS A 51 -1.25 9.01 -18.87
N VAL A 52 -1.08 9.01 -17.54
CA VAL A 52 -1.88 8.16 -16.63
C VAL A 52 -3.28 8.76 -16.46
N PRO A 53 -4.35 8.06 -16.88
CA PRO A 53 -5.71 8.58 -16.76
C PRO A 53 -6.27 8.37 -15.36
N LEU A 54 -7.24 9.21 -14.96
CA LEU A 54 -7.94 9.09 -13.68
C LEU A 54 -8.58 7.70 -13.48
N ASP A 55 -9.21 7.15 -14.52
CA ASP A 55 -9.83 5.80 -14.48
C ASP A 55 -8.84 4.70 -14.08
N TYR A 56 -7.57 4.83 -14.49
CA TYR A 56 -6.52 3.90 -14.09
C TYR A 56 -6.21 4.02 -12.59
N LEU A 57 -6.15 5.25 -12.07
CA LEU A 57 -5.97 5.50 -10.64
C LEU A 57 -7.16 5.00 -9.81
N SER A 58 -8.39 5.13 -10.32
CA SER A 58 -9.59 4.59 -9.69
C SER A 58 -9.53 3.06 -9.59
N LYS A 59 -9.16 2.36 -10.67
CA LYS A 59 -8.99 0.89 -10.65
C LYS A 59 -7.89 0.45 -9.68
N LEU A 60 -6.79 1.19 -9.59
CA LEU A 60 -5.75 0.92 -8.59
C LEU A 60 -6.27 1.15 -7.18
N HIS A 61 -7.04 2.22 -6.94
CA HIS A 61 -7.66 2.49 -5.64
C HIS A 61 -8.56 1.33 -5.21
N ASP A 62 -9.44 0.85 -6.09
CA ASP A 62 -10.34 -0.28 -5.79
C ASP A 62 -9.56 -1.55 -5.40
N LEU A 63 -8.44 -1.83 -6.07
CA LEU A 63 -7.58 -2.97 -5.70
C LEU A 63 -6.97 -2.81 -4.30
N HIS A 64 -6.56 -1.60 -3.91
CA HIS A 64 -6.03 -1.33 -2.57
C HIS A 64 -7.14 -1.35 -1.52
N GLU A 65 -8.34 -0.85 -1.83
CA GLU A 65 -9.50 -0.93 -0.93
C GLU A 65 -9.88 -2.39 -0.68
N ASP A 66 -9.99 -3.20 -1.73
CA ASP A 66 -10.29 -4.62 -1.62
C ASP A 66 -9.23 -5.39 -0.82
N TRP A 67 -7.95 -5.04 -0.98
CA TRP A 67 -6.86 -5.71 -0.30
C TRP A 67 -6.67 -5.26 1.15
N LEU A 68 -6.49 -3.95 1.38
CA LEU A 68 -6.00 -3.40 2.63
C LEU A 68 -7.12 -2.90 3.56
N TYR A 69 -8.26 -2.48 3.01
CA TYR A 69 -9.36 -1.90 3.77
C TYR A 69 -10.50 -2.89 4.00
N ASN A 70 -11.13 -3.35 2.92
CA ASN A 70 -12.24 -4.31 2.93
C ASN A 70 -11.78 -5.74 3.22
N LYS A 71 -10.50 -6.06 2.93
CA LYS A 71 -9.89 -7.38 3.10
C LYS A 71 -10.68 -8.50 2.39
N THR A 72 -11.22 -8.17 1.22
CA THR A 72 -11.99 -9.07 0.36
C THR A 72 -11.12 -9.79 -0.66
N LYS A 73 -9.90 -9.29 -0.92
CA LYS A 73 -8.94 -9.88 -1.86
C LYS A 73 -7.56 -10.05 -1.23
N PHE A 74 -6.89 -11.13 -1.63
CA PHE A 74 -5.51 -11.50 -1.26
C PHE A 74 -5.29 -11.69 0.25
N SER A 75 -4.22 -12.40 0.62
CA SER A 75 -3.82 -12.52 2.01
C SER A 75 -3.06 -11.26 2.45
N CYS A 76 -3.41 -10.71 3.61
CA CYS A 76 -2.69 -9.62 4.24
C CYS A 76 -2.35 -10.04 5.68
N PRO A 77 -1.23 -10.73 5.92
CA PRO A 77 -0.88 -11.23 7.25
C PRO A 77 -0.46 -10.12 8.21
N ALA A 78 0.03 -8.99 7.69
CA ALA A 78 0.44 -7.84 8.47
C ALA A 78 -0.76 -7.06 9.04
N GLN A 79 -0.57 -6.39 10.18
CA GLN A 79 -1.55 -5.42 10.66
C GLN A 79 -1.61 -4.23 9.69
N VAL A 80 -2.81 -3.73 9.39
CA VAL A 80 -2.98 -2.54 8.54
C VAL A 80 -3.38 -1.34 9.38
N LEU A 81 -2.59 -0.27 9.32
CA LEU A 81 -2.91 1.05 9.85
C LEU A 81 -3.33 1.96 8.69
N VAL A 82 -4.59 2.39 8.70
CA VAL A 82 -5.15 3.25 7.66
C VAL A 82 -5.08 4.70 8.11
N LEU A 83 -4.50 5.57 7.28
CA LEU A 83 -4.44 7.01 7.49
C LEU A 83 -5.17 7.73 6.36
N ASP A 84 -6.01 8.70 6.69
CA ASP A 84 -6.66 9.56 5.69
C ASP A 84 -5.65 10.56 5.14
N ALA A 85 -5.20 10.31 3.91
CA ALA A 85 -4.20 11.09 3.23
C ALA A 85 -4.80 12.05 2.18
N ASN A 86 -6.10 12.35 2.26
CA ASN A 86 -6.70 13.41 1.42
C ASN A 86 -6.27 14.82 1.82
N LYS A 87 -5.87 15.00 3.08
CA LYS A 87 -5.45 16.28 3.65
C LYS A 87 -4.05 16.71 3.16
N PRO A 88 -3.72 18.01 3.17
CA PRO A 88 -2.36 18.48 2.92
C PRO A 88 -1.40 18.02 4.03
N LEU A 89 -0.10 17.97 3.73
CA LEU A 89 0.94 17.45 4.63
C LEU A 89 0.92 18.09 6.02
N ILE A 90 0.68 19.40 6.08
CA ILE A 90 0.66 20.18 7.33
C ILE A 90 -0.40 19.65 8.30
N GLU A 91 -1.57 19.27 7.79
CA GLU A 91 -2.66 18.72 8.59
C GLU A 91 -2.44 17.25 8.95
N MET A 92 -1.60 16.54 8.20
CA MET A 92 -1.25 15.16 8.48
C MET A 92 -0.19 15.00 9.58
N GLU A 93 0.50 16.08 9.97
CA GLU A 93 1.53 16.01 11.01
C GLU A 93 0.97 15.47 12.34
N ASP A 94 -0.24 15.89 12.71
CA ASP A 94 -0.91 15.43 13.93
C ASP A 94 -1.31 13.96 13.84
N ASP A 95 -1.79 13.52 12.67
CA ASP A 95 -2.14 12.12 12.39
C ASP A 95 -0.88 11.22 12.49
N PHE A 96 0.26 11.69 11.98
CA PHE A 96 1.54 10.99 12.06
C PHE A 96 2.07 10.93 13.48
N ARG A 97 2.06 12.03 14.23
CA ARG A 97 2.48 12.06 15.66
C ARG A 97 1.63 11.13 16.50
N SER A 98 0.31 11.13 16.28
CA SER A 98 -0.62 10.26 17.01
C SER A 98 -0.38 8.78 16.76
N CYS A 99 0.12 8.43 15.57
CA CYS A 99 0.42 7.05 15.20
C CYS A 99 1.90 6.67 15.36
N GLU A 100 2.79 7.62 15.67
CA GLU A 100 4.24 7.44 15.75
C GLU A 100 4.61 6.26 16.65
N ALA A 101 4.07 6.24 17.88
CA ALA A 101 4.33 5.17 18.82
C ALA A 101 3.85 3.81 18.31
N ARG A 102 2.76 3.76 17.55
CA ARG A 102 2.23 2.52 16.96
C ARG A 102 3.09 2.04 15.80
N ILE A 103 3.56 2.96 14.95
CA ILE A 103 4.42 2.66 13.81
C ILE A 103 5.80 2.18 14.29
N LEU A 104 6.37 2.84 15.30
CA LEU A 104 7.73 2.54 15.79
C LEU A 104 7.78 1.41 16.82
N ASN A 105 6.73 1.20 17.62
CA ASN A 105 6.71 0.17 18.68
C ASN A 105 5.92 -1.09 18.33
N SER A 106 5.69 -1.40 17.05
CA SER A 106 5.02 -2.63 16.62
C SER A 106 5.71 -3.95 17.05
N ARG A 107 6.80 -3.90 17.83
CA ARG A 107 7.47 -5.08 18.39
C ARG A 107 7.62 -5.03 19.92
N ARG A 108 6.68 -5.68 20.62
CA ARG A 108 6.97 -6.61 21.74
C ARG A 108 5.93 -7.74 21.78
N VAL A 109 5.70 -8.44 20.67
CA VAL A 109 4.99 -9.73 20.71
C VAL A 109 6.04 -10.84 20.69
N LYS A 110 6.05 -11.61 21.78
CA LYS A 110 7.08 -12.58 22.17
C LYS A 110 7.29 -13.65 21.10
N THR A 111 8.55 -13.85 20.69
CA THR A 111 9.01 -15.12 20.14
C THR A 111 8.85 -16.18 21.24
N ARG A 112 7.77 -16.96 21.20
CA ARG A 112 7.73 -18.27 21.86
C ARG A 112 8.50 -19.22 20.95
N VAL A 113 9.77 -19.43 21.26
CA VAL A 113 10.50 -20.61 20.77
C VAL A 113 10.10 -21.75 21.69
N ALA A 114 9.49 -22.79 21.13
CA ALA A 114 9.36 -24.11 21.74
C ALA A 114 10.54 -24.97 21.27
#